data_AF-A0A9X4KKV5-F1
#
_entry.id   AF-A0A9X4KKV5-F1
#
_cell.length_a   1.000
_cell.length_b   1.000
_cell.length_c   1.000
_cell.angle_alpha   90.00
_cell.angle_beta   90.00
_cell.angle_gamma   90.00
#
_symmetry.space_group_name_H-M   'P 1'
#
loop_
_entity.id
_entity.type
_entity.pdbx_description
1 polymer ?
#
loop_
_entity_poly.entity_id
_entity_poly.type
_entity_poly.pdbx_seq_one_letter_code
_entity_poly.pdbx_strand_id
1 'polypeptide(L)'
;MPDNVHLYVASRVDPAMPTARLLARQELHRLTADDLRFDADEGRAFFALKAGLSLTDEQTAALVSQTEGWISGLQLAAISLGRSADPAAFISQFSGRQHHIADYLLEEVFRDLEAPLQAFLLETSVLTRMNPPLCEAVTGRADCRALLARLEQLNLFLIPLDDERQWYRYHHLLSDFLRGLFAGSDPEGWAGAHARAARWLEEQGFVEDAGEHYLEGRQYADAVRLIERHLPELIQSRGTTLSRWVLRLPEGSLAGRPMAEMFYLLLLTGSGQKETAARKIGEALARYEALQGAMDESAWRSVMGNLYFLSGVSCYLLKDLAGVSRYFELAERLFPEARMLRSVSFNNNHVLDEFDDHLGYLNDYHAASEFMDKWLDVWGKIWPTRSSCR
;
A
#
# COMPACT_ATOMS: atom_id res chain seq x y z
N MET A 1 3.31 -32.48 45.22
CA MET A 1 4.41 -33.42 44.94
C MET A 1 5.36 -33.38 46.12
N PRO A 2 6.23 -34.39 46.30
CA PRO A 2 7.36 -34.28 47.23
C PRO A 2 8.22 -33.05 46.90
N ASP A 3 8.83 -32.41 47.91
CA ASP A 3 9.57 -31.15 47.76
C ASP A 3 10.83 -31.28 46.86
N ASN A 4 11.28 -32.50 46.58
CA ASN A 4 12.43 -32.82 45.74
C ASN A 4 12.08 -33.14 44.28
N VAL A 5 10.82 -32.90 43.85
CA VAL A 5 10.38 -33.19 42.48
C VAL A 5 9.99 -31.89 41.78
N HIS A 6 10.71 -31.58 40.69
CA HIS A 6 10.38 -30.51 39.76
C HIS A 6 9.72 -31.10 38.51
N LEU A 7 8.65 -30.46 38.04
CA LEU A 7 7.94 -30.85 36.82
C LEU A 7 8.15 -29.78 35.75
N TYR A 8 8.71 -30.19 34.61
CA TYR A 8 8.82 -29.37 33.41
C TYR A 8 7.76 -29.83 32.41
N VAL A 9 6.95 -28.89 31.92
CA VAL A 9 5.90 -29.15 30.94
C VAL A 9 6.10 -28.22 29.76
N ALA A 10 6.23 -28.81 28.56
CA ALA A 10 6.19 -28.08 27.30
C ALA A 10 4.88 -28.45 26.59
N SER A 11 4.05 -27.45 26.29
CA SER A 11 2.75 -27.64 25.66
C SER A 11 2.41 -26.44 24.79
N ARG A 12 1.71 -26.69 23.67
CA ARG A 12 1.12 -25.64 22.82
C ARG A 12 -0.19 -25.08 23.38
N VAL A 13 -0.76 -25.72 24.38
CA VAL A 13 -2.01 -25.27 25.04
C VAL A 13 -1.78 -25.18 26.53
N ASP A 14 -2.52 -24.30 27.21
CA ASP A 14 -2.46 -24.25 28.66
C ASP A 14 -2.83 -25.63 29.25
N PRO A 15 -1.95 -26.22 30.07
CA PRO A 15 -2.19 -27.56 30.59
C PRO A 15 -3.39 -27.56 31.53
N ALA A 16 -4.12 -28.69 31.57
CA ALA A 16 -5.30 -28.89 32.43
C ALA A 16 -4.92 -29.05 33.92
N MET A 17 -4.22 -28.05 34.47
CA MET A 17 -3.78 -27.96 35.86
C MET A 17 -4.09 -26.55 36.40
N PRO A 18 -4.17 -26.34 37.72
CA PRO A 18 -4.59 -25.05 38.29
C PRO A 18 -3.46 -24.03 38.26
N THR A 19 -3.03 -23.61 37.06
CA THR A 19 -1.90 -22.71 36.80
C THR A 19 -2.02 -21.39 37.57
N ALA A 20 -3.20 -20.78 37.62
CA ALA A 20 -3.44 -19.56 38.38
C ALA A 20 -3.17 -19.73 39.89
N ARG A 21 -3.55 -20.89 40.45
CA ARG A 21 -3.30 -21.19 41.87
C ARG A 21 -1.81 -21.42 42.15
N LEU A 22 -1.12 -22.11 41.24
CA LEU A 22 0.33 -22.34 41.35
C LEU A 22 1.11 -21.04 41.21
N LEU A 23 0.70 -20.16 40.29
CA LEU A 23 1.28 -18.83 40.12
C LEU A 23 1.10 -17.96 41.37
N ALA A 24 -0.11 -17.93 41.95
CA ALA A 24 -0.39 -17.19 43.18
C ALA A 24 0.43 -17.68 44.39
N ARG A 25 0.86 -18.94 44.37
CA ARG A 25 1.73 -19.55 45.39
C ARG A 25 3.21 -19.46 45.07
N GLN A 26 3.59 -18.84 43.95
CA GLN A 26 4.97 -18.83 43.43
C GLN A 26 5.55 -20.24 43.20
N GLU A 27 4.69 -21.23 42.97
CA GLU A 27 5.03 -22.63 42.68
C GLU A 27 5.08 -22.92 41.16
N LEU A 28 4.89 -21.90 40.33
CA LEU A 28 4.94 -21.99 38.88
C LEU A 28 5.86 -20.90 38.32
N HIS A 29 6.86 -21.31 37.55
CA HIS A 29 7.58 -20.44 36.64
C HIS A 29 7.06 -20.71 35.22
N ARG A 30 6.57 -19.68 34.54
CA ARG A 30 6.00 -19.80 33.19
C ARG A 30 6.95 -19.12 32.21
N LEU A 31 7.39 -19.89 31.21
CA LEU A 31 8.02 -19.36 30.01
C LEU A 31 6.99 -19.38 28.89
N THR A 32 6.81 -18.23 28.25
CA THR A 32 5.88 -18.01 27.15
C THR A 32 6.61 -18.08 25.82
N ALA A 33 5.86 -18.02 24.72
CA ALA A 33 6.47 -17.88 23.40
C ALA A 33 7.31 -16.61 23.29
N ASP A 34 6.90 -15.51 23.93
CA ASP A 34 7.64 -14.24 23.91
C ASP A 34 8.97 -14.34 24.67
N ASP A 35 9.03 -15.10 25.77
CA ASP A 35 10.27 -15.36 26.51
C ASP A 35 11.26 -16.25 25.72
N LEU A 36 10.78 -16.98 24.71
CA LEU A 36 11.56 -17.87 23.86
C LEU A 36 11.92 -17.24 22.51
N ARG A 37 11.44 -16.03 22.22
CA ARG A 37 11.82 -15.33 20.98
C ARG A 37 13.28 -14.94 21.08
N PHE A 38 14.04 -15.29 20.06
CA PHE A 38 15.41 -14.83 19.98
C PHE A 38 15.48 -13.34 19.71
N ASP A 39 16.30 -12.65 20.51
CA ASP A 39 16.76 -11.33 20.16
C ASP A 39 17.85 -11.37 19.06
N ALA A 40 18.40 -10.20 18.71
CA ALA A 40 19.41 -10.12 17.66
C ALA A 40 20.73 -10.82 18.04
N ASP A 41 21.11 -10.79 19.32
CA ASP A 41 22.36 -11.39 19.81
C ASP A 41 22.21 -12.91 19.91
N GLU A 42 21.07 -13.39 20.40
CA GLU A 42 20.71 -14.81 20.40
C GLU A 42 20.57 -15.36 18.98
N GLY A 43 19.95 -14.60 18.07
CA GLY A 43 19.87 -14.95 16.66
C GLY A 43 21.24 -15.07 16.01
N ARG A 44 22.17 -14.15 16.32
CA ARG A 44 23.55 -14.22 15.86
C ARG A 44 24.26 -15.46 16.39
N ALA A 45 24.14 -15.71 17.68
CA ALA A 45 24.72 -16.88 18.33
C ALA A 45 24.16 -18.18 17.71
N PHE A 46 22.87 -18.21 17.39
CA PHE A 46 22.22 -19.33 16.71
C PHE A 46 22.81 -19.59 15.32
N PHE A 47 22.91 -18.57 14.46
CA PHE A 47 23.44 -18.76 13.10
C PHE A 47 24.92 -19.16 13.13
N ALA A 48 25.72 -18.58 14.02
CA ALA A 48 27.14 -18.90 14.16
C ALA A 48 27.37 -20.31 14.72
N LEU A 49 26.71 -20.66 15.84
CA LEU A 49 26.98 -21.89 16.58
C LEU A 49 26.22 -23.10 16.05
N LYS A 50 24.97 -22.91 15.62
CA LYS A 50 24.07 -24.01 15.26
C LYS A 50 23.97 -24.23 13.77
N ALA A 51 23.91 -23.16 12.98
CA ALA A 51 23.80 -23.24 11.53
C ALA A 51 25.18 -23.26 10.83
N GLY A 52 26.25 -22.85 11.51
CA GLY A 52 27.58 -22.72 10.91
C GLY A 52 27.63 -21.64 9.82
N LEU A 53 26.75 -20.64 9.90
CA LEU A 53 26.62 -19.55 8.95
C LEU A 53 27.23 -18.27 9.53
N SER A 54 28.16 -17.67 8.79
CA SER A 54 28.72 -16.35 9.12
C SER A 54 27.91 -15.26 8.41
N LEU A 55 26.82 -14.83 9.05
CA LEU A 55 26.01 -13.71 8.57
C LEU A 55 26.51 -12.38 9.14
N THR A 56 26.29 -11.28 8.43
CA THR A 56 26.52 -9.94 8.98
C THR A 56 25.44 -9.58 10.00
N ASP A 57 25.72 -8.57 10.82
CA ASP A 57 24.81 -8.03 11.82
C ASP A 57 23.47 -7.63 11.20
N GLU A 58 23.52 -6.96 10.04
CA GLU A 58 22.32 -6.52 9.31
C GLU A 58 21.52 -7.72 8.78
N GLN A 59 22.21 -8.75 8.29
CA GLN A 59 21.58 -9.98 7.79
C GLN A 59 20.90 -10.76 8.92
N THR A 60 21.56 -10.89 10.07
CA THR A 60 20.98 -11.51 11.25
C THR A 60 19.78 -10.73 11.76
N ALA A 61 19.92 -9.41 11.93
CA ALA A 61 18.83 -8.54 12.38
C ALA A 61 17.62 -8.61 11.43
N ALA A 62 17.86 -8.65 10.11
CA ALA A 62 16.82 -8.82 9.12
C ALA A 62 16.08 -10.15 9.29
N LEU A 63 16.78 -11.27 9.45
CA LEU A 63 16.16 -12.59 9.65
C LEU A 63 15.42 -12.71 10.98
N VAL A 64 15.98 -12.17 12.07
CA VAL A 64 15.31 -12.12 13.38
C VAL A 64 14.04 -11.28 13.28
N SER A 65 14.09 -10.12 12.64
CA SER A 65 12.92 -9.28 12.41
C SER A 65 11.87 -9.98 11.54
N GLN A 66 12.28 -10.64 10.46
CA GLN A 66 11.41 -11.39 9.55
C GLN A 66 11.04 -12.79 10.06
N THR A 67 11.40 -13.14 11.28
CA THR A 67 10.85 -14.32 11.97
C THR A 67 10.18 -13.91 13.26
N GLU A 68 10.18 -12.61 13.58
CA GLU A 68 9.85 -12.06 14.90
C GLU A 68 10.50 -12.85 16.05
N GLY A 69 11.74 -13.32 15.86
CA GLY A 69 12.48 -14.14 16.81
C GLY A 69 12.05 -15.61 16.89
N TRP A 70 11.14 -16.08 16.02
CA TRP A 70 10.66 -17.46 16.05
C TRP A 70 11.76 -18.46 15.68
N ILE A 71 12.21 -19.22 16.69
CA ILE A 71 13.33 -20.17 16.58
C ILE A 71 13.15 -21.16 15.42
N SER A 72 11.96 -21.75 15.25
CA SER A 72 11.74 -22.68 14.12
C SER A 72 11.82 -21.97 12.77
N GLY A 73 11.36 -20.71 12.70
CA GLY A 73 11.51 -19.86 11.52
C GLY A 73 12.98 -19.60 11.20
N LEU A 74 13.79 -19.26 12.21
CA LEU A 74 15.24 -19.09 12.07
C LEU A 74 15.94 -20.38 11.63
N GLN A 75 15.51 -21.53 12.14
CA GLN A 75 16.03 -22.84 11.73
C GLN A 75 15.68 -23.16 10.27
N LEU A 76 14.46 -22.87 9.81
CA LEU A 76 14.05 -23.03 8.42
C LEU A 76 14.79 -22.05 7.49
N ALA A 77 15.04 -20.83 7.96
CA ALA A 77 15.89 -19.86 7.28
C ALA A 77 17.32 -20.38 7.12
N ALA A 78 17.92 -20.92 8.18
CA ALA A 78 19.25 -21.50 8.15
C ALA A 78 19.38 -22.66 7.15
N ILE A 79 18.39 -23.58 7.12
CA ILE A 79 18.37 -24.70 6.17
C ILE A 79 18.34 -24.19 4.72
N SER A 80 17.55 -23.15 4.47
CA SER A 80 17.40 -22.55 3.13
C SER A 80 18.63 -21.78 2.70
N LEU A 81 19.24 -21.01 3.61
CA LEU A 81 20.48 -20.26 3.40
C LEU A 81 21.66 -21.17 3.04
N GLY A 82 21.79 -22.32 3.70
CA GLY A 82 22.84 -23.28 3.40
C GLY A 82 22.81 -23.84 1.97
N ARG A 83 21.71 -23.61 1.24
CA ARG A 83 21.52 -24.02 -0.16
C ARG A 83 21.51 -22.85 -1.14
N SER A 84 21.50 -21.60 -0.67
CA SER A 84 21.39 -20.43 -1.52
C SER A 84 22.75 -20.07 -2.13
N ALA A 85 22.75 -19.77 -3.44
CA ALA A 85 23.91 -19.20 -4.12
C ALA A 85 24.09 -17.69 -3.81
N ASP A 86 23.03 -17.02 -3.37
CA ASP A 86 23.04 -15.60 -2.98
C ASP A 86 22.28 -15.42 -1.65
N PRO A 87 23.01 -15.41 -0.51
CA PRO A 87 22.43 -15.23 0.81
C PRO A 87 21.75 -13.86 1.00
N ALA A 88 22.27 -12.79 0.41
CA ALA A 88 21.72 -11.45 0.61
C ALA A 88 20.37 -11.29 -0.11
N ALA A 89 20.28 -11.73 -1.36
CA ALA A 89 19.01 -11.76 -2.08
C ALA A 89 17.99 -12.66 -1.37
N PHE A 90 18.40 -13.81 -0.85
CA PHE A 90 17.53 -14.69 -0.10
C PHE A 90 16.93 -14.02 1.15
N ILE A 91 17.76 -13.36 1.96
CA ILE A 91 17.32 -12.70 3.20
C ILE A 91 16.35 -11.55 2.91
N SER A 92 16.62 -10.77 1.85
CA SER A 92 15.70 -9.68 1.47
C SER A 92 14.33 -10.16 0.99
N GLN A 93 14.22 -11.41 0.52
CA GLN A 93 12.99 -12.00 -0.01
C GLN A 93 12.37 -13.03 0.96
N PHE A 94 12.87 -13.09 2.19
CA PHE A 94 12.40 -14.07 3.16
C PHE A 94 10.99 -13.75 3.65
N SER A 95 10.11 -14.74 3.52
CA SER A 95 8.67 -14.60 3.71
C SER A 95 8.02 -15.96 3.89
N GLY A 96 6.81 -16.00 4.41
CA GLY A 96 6.05 -17.25 4.61
C GLY A 96 5.73 -18.03 3.32
N ARG A 97 5.97 -17.43 2.15
CA ARG A 97 5.77 -18.05 0.84
C ARG A 97 6.95 -18.91 0.38
N GLN A 98 8.09 -18.85 1.08
CA GLN A 98 9.24 -19.70 0.75
C GLN A 98 8.93 -21.18 1.00
N HIS A 99 9.35 -22.04 0.08
CA HIS A 99 8.97 -23.46 0.04
C HIS A 99 9.12 -24.18 1.39
N HIS A 100 10.28 -24.09 2.05
CA HIS A 100 10.50 -24.79 3.33
C HIS A 100 9.64 -24.26 4.49
N ILE A 101 9.33 -22.95 4.50
CA ILE A 101 8.45 -22.36 5.52
C ILE A 101 7.01 -22.72 5.23
N ALA A 102 6.60 -22.61 3.96
CA ALA A 102 5.26 -22.96 3.52
C ALA A 102 4.96 -24.44 3.76
N ASP A 103 5.91 -25.34 3.50
CA ASP A 103 5.78 -26.77 3.80
C ASP A 103 5.59 -26.97 5.31
N TYR A 104 6.46 -26.41 6.14
CA TYR A 104 6.31 -26.54 7.60
C TYR A 104 4.94 -26.01 8.09
N LEU A 105 4.54 -24.80 7.67
CA LEU A 105 3.26 -24.22 8.05
C LEU A 105 2.08 -25.06 7.54
N LEU A 106 2.20 -25.63 6.34
CA LEU A 106 1.18 -26.51 5.80
C LEU A 106 1.06 -27.79 6.63
N GLU A 107 2.17 -28.46 6.93
CA GLU A 107 2.18 -29.78 7.57
C GLU A 107 1.93 -29.72 9.07
N GLU A 108 2.58 -28.81 9.78
CA GLU A 108 2.57 -28.77 11.25
C GLU A 108 1.50 -27.85 11.84
N VAL A 109 0.99 -26.91 11.03
CA VAL A 109 0.06 -25.87 11.50
C VAL A 109 -1.30 -25.98 10.83
N PHE A 110 -1.37 -26.10 9.51
CA PHE A 110 -2.62 -25.94 8.77
C PHE A 110 -3.38 -27.26 8.53
N ARG A 111 -2.68 -28.33 8.10
CA ARG A 111 -3.29 -29.59 7.61
C ARG A 111 -4.15 -30.30 8.66
N ASP A 112 -3.74 -30.25 9.93
CA ASP A 112 -4.42 -30.94 11.04
C ASP A 112 -5.60 -30.15 11.63
N LEU A 113 -5.87 -28.94 11.14
CA LEU A 113 -6.99 -28.13 11.60
C LEU A 113 -8.32 -28.63 11.01
N GLU A 114 -9.38 -28.48 11.80
CA GLU A 114 -10.74 -28.75 11.32
C GLU A 114 -11.10 -27.80 10.17
N ALA A 115 -11.85 -28.29 9.18
CA ALA A 115 -12.22 -27.53 8.00
C ALA A 115 -12.82 -26.13 8.28
N PRO A 116 -13.68 -25.92 9.31
CA PRO A 116 -14.18 -24.58 9.64
C PRO A 116 -13.08 -23.61 10.06
N LEU A 117 -12.03 -24.09 10.72
CA LEU A 117 -10.91 -23.28 11.19
C LEU A 117 -9.94 -22.95 10.05
N GLN A 118 -9.71 -23.92 9.15
CA GLN A 118 -8.96 -23.69 7.91
C GLN A 118 -9.61 -22.59 7.06
N ALA A 119 -10.92 -22.68 6.83
CA ALA A 119 -11.68 -21.66 6.09
C ALA A 119 -11.58 -20.29 6.77
N PHE A 120 -11.75 -20.24 8.10
CA PHE A 120 -11.62 -19.00 8.87
C PHE A 120 -10.23 -18.35 8.71
N LEU A 121 -9.15 -19.13 8.85
CA LEU A 121 -7.77 -18.65 8.67
C LEU A 121 -7.53 -18.10 7.26
N LEU A 122 -7.99 -18.82 6.22
CA LEU A 122 -7.84 -18.38 4.83
C LEU A 122 -8.61 -17.08 4.58
N GLU A 123 -9.90 -17.03 4.90
CA GLU A 123 -10.74 -15.86 4.63
C GLU A 123 -10.28 -14.61 5.39
N THR A 124 -9.79 -14.76 6.62
CA THR A 124 -9.28 -13.64 7.43
C THR A 124 -7.83 -13.28 7.14
N SER A 125 -7.08 -14.10 6.38
CA SER A 125 -5.69 -13.82 6.00
C SER A 125 -5.52 -12.56 5.13
N VAL A 126 -6.62 -12.10 4.52
CA VAL A 126 -6.63 -10.84 3.77
C VAL A 126 -6.39 -9.63 4.68
N LEU A 127 -6.69 -9.75 5.98
CA LEU A 127 -6.66 -8.68 6.97
C LEU A 127 -5.26 -8.51 7.58
N THR A 128 -4.76 -7.28 7.61
CA THR A 128 -3.50 -6.92 8.29
C THR A 128 -3.67 -6.87 9.82
N ARG A 129 -4.84 -6.43 10.26
CA ARG A 129 -5.32 -6.42 11.64
C ARG A 129 -6.78 -6.82 11.64
N MET A 130 -7.22 -7.50 12.70
CA MET A 130 -8.57 -8.02 12.78
C MET A 130 -9.14 -7.88 14.19
N ASN A 131 -10.44 -7.70 14.25
CA ASN A 131 -11.24 -7.78 15.47
C ASN A 131 -12.48 -8.64 15.16
N PRO A 132 -13.24 -9.09 16.17
CA PRO A 132 -14.38 -9.96 15.92
C PRO A 132 -15.40 -9.37 14.91
N PRO A 133 -15.85 -8.10 15.01
CA PRO A 133 -16.78 -7.52 14.03
C PRO A 133 -16.27 -7.51 12.58
N LEU A 134 -14.99 -7.22 12.36
CA LEU A 134 -14.38 -7.25 11.03
C LEU A 134 -14.27 -8.69 10.51
N CYS A 135 -13.91 -9.66 11.35
CA CYS A 135 -13.93 -11.07 10.98
C CYS A 135 -15.34 -11.52 10.59
N GLU A 136 -16.38 -11.10 11.32
CA GLU A 136 -17.77 -11.42 11.01
C GLU A 136 -18.17 -10.83 9.65
N ALA A 137 -17.81 -9.57 9.38
CA ALA A 137 -18.07 -8.93 8.10
C ALA A 137 -17.38 -9.65 6.92
N VAL A 138 -16.14 -10.12 7.12
CA VAL A 138 -15.34 -10.79 6.09
C VAL A 138 -15.74 -12.24 5.88
N THR A 139 -16.16 -12.95 6.91
CA THR A 139 -16.47 -14.39 6.81
C THR A 139 -17.96 -14.66 6.68
N GLY A 140 -18.81 -13.68 7.03
CA GLY A 140 -20.27 -13.87 7.14
C GLY A 140 -20.67 -14.76 8.31
N ARG A 141 -19.73 -15.11 9.20
CA ARG A 141 -19.97 -15.98 10.36
C ARG A 141 -20.28 -15.13 11.59
N ALA A 142 -20.99 -15.70 12.55
CA ALA A 142 -21.29 -15.06 13.85
C ALA A 142 -20.44 -15.61 15.01
N ASP A 143 -19.66 -16.67 14.78
CA ASP A 143 -18.84 -17.35 15.79
C ASP A 143 -17.38 -16.86 15.80
N CYS A 144 -17.06 -15.76 15.12
CA CYS A 144 -15.68 -15.27 14.96
C CYS A 144 -14.96 -14.99 16.27
N ARG A 145 -15.66 -14.46 17.29
CA ARG A 145 -15.08 -14.25 18.63
C ARG A 145 -14.63 -15.57 19.26
N ALA A 146 -15.43 -16.63 19.12
CA ALA A 146 -15.09 -17.95 19.65
C ALA A 146 -13.93 -18.59 18.85
N LEU A 147 -13.90 -18.39 17.53
CA LEU A 147 -12.81 -18.85 16.67
C LEU A 147 -11.49 -18.14 16.99
N LEU A 148 -11.48 -16.82 17.19
CA LEU A 148 -10.29 -16.07 17.62
C LEU A 148 -9.78 -16.55 18.98
N ALA A 149 -10.66 -16.73 19.95
CA ALA A 149 -10.29 -17.29 21.26
C ALA A 149 -9.74 -18.71 21.14
N ARG A 150 -10.26 -19.52 20.21
CA ARG A 150 -9.76 -20.87 19.93
C ARG A 150 -8.37 -20.83 19.29
N LEU A 151 -8.12 -19.93 18.33
CA LEU A 151 -6.79 -19.74 17.73
C LEU A 151 -5.75 -19.32 18.78
N GLU A 152 -6.12 -18.44 19.70
CA GLU A 152 -5.28 -18.01 20.81
C GLU A 152 -4.97 -19.18 21.76
N GLN A 153 -5.97 -19.99 22.13
CA GLN A 153 -5.77 -21.20 22.96
C GLN A 153 -4.84 -22.22 22.31
N LEU A 154 -4.91 -22.36 20.98
CA LEU A 154 -4.06 -23.27 20.21
C LEU A 154 -2.66 -22.70 19.92
N ASN A 155 -2.38 -21.45 20.35
CA ASN A 155 -1.16 -20.72 20.03
C ASN A 155 -0.83 -20.71 18.52
N LEU A 156 -1.87 -20.54 17.68
CA LEU A 156 -1.75 -20.55 16.21
C LEU A 156 -1.31 -19.19 15.67
N PHE A 157 -0.17 -18.70 16.14
CA PHE A 157 0.48 -17.49 15.63
C PHE A 157 -0.44 -16.26 15.56
N LEU A 158 -1.42 -16.18 16.47
CA LEU A 158 -2.29 -15.03 16.65
C LEU A 158 -1.70 -14.14 17.75
N ILE A 159 -1.47 -12.87 17.45
CA ILE A 159 -0.81 -11.92 18.34
C ILE A 159 -1.82 -10.83 18.70
N PRO A 160 -2.15 -10.65 19.99
CA PRO A 160 -2.99 -9.53 20.42
C PRO A 160 -2.23 -8.21 20.25
N LEU A 161 -2.95 -7.17 19.84
CA LEU A 161 -2.41 -5.82 19.64
C LEU A 161 -2.75 -4.86 20.78
N ASP A 162 -3.61 -5.29 21.69
CA ASP A 162 -4.03 -4.54 22.87
C ASP A 162 -4.26 -5.49 24.07
N ASP A 163 -4.24 -4.92 25.27
CA ASP A 163 -4.44 -5.68 26.53
C ASP A 163 -5.89 -6.19 26.67
N GLU A 164 -6.84 -5.50 26.04
CA GLU A 164 -8.27 -5.81 26.07
C GLU A 164 -8.67 -6.92 25.08
N ARG A 165 -7.71 -7.43 24.30
CA ARG A 165 -7.85 -8.44 23.25
C ARG A 165 -8.98 -8.13 22.27
N GLN A 166 -9.08 -6.87 21.85
CA GLN A 166 -10.04 -6.45 20.81
C GLN A 166 -9.42 -6.58 19.43
N TRP A 167 -8.14 -6.24 19.29
CA TRP A 167 -7.42 -6.31 18.03
C TRP A 167 -6.34 -7.39 18.05
N TYR A 168 -6.21 -8.06 16.91
CA TYR A 168 -5.25 -9.12 16.67
C TYR A 168 -4.58 -8.94 15.31
N ARG A 169 -3.41 -9.55 15.16
CA ARG A 169 -2.80 -9.81 13.86
C ARG A 169 -2.28 -11.24 13.81
N TYR A 170 -2.17 -11.79 12.60
CA TYR A 170 -1.36 -12.98 12.41
C TYR A 170 0.13 -12.63 12.47
N HIS A 171 0.95 -13.59 12.89
CA HIS A 171 2.38 -13.56 12.63
C HIS A 171 2.61 -13.46 11.12
N HIS A 172 3.53 -12.61 10.69
CA HIS A 172 3.63 -12.26 9.28
C HIS A 172 3.96 -13.47 8.38
N LEU A 173 4.80 -14.41 8.81
CA LEU A 173 5.05 -15.67 8.07
C LEU A 173 3.78 -16.50 7.87
N LEU A 174 2.92 -16.63 8.90
CA LEU A 174 1.65 -17.33 8.76
C LEU A 174 0.73 -16.57 7.79
N SER A 175 0.68 -15.24 7.91
CA SER A 175 -0.12 -14.38 7.03
C SER A 175 0.28 -14.55 5.56
N ASP A 176 1.57 -14.46 5.26
CA ASP A 176 2.11 -14.62 3.90
C ASP A 176 1.79 -15.98 3.29
N PHE A 177 1.93 -17.05 4.09
CA PHE A 177 1.57 -18.41 3.71
C PHE A 177 0.09 -18.53 3.40
N LEU A 178 -0.78 -18.11 4.33
CA LEU A 178 -2.25 -18.20 4.17
C LEU A 178 -2.74 -17.37 2.98
N ARG A 179 -2.17 -16.18 2.77
CA ARG A 179 -2.50 -15.33 1.61
C ARG A 179 -2.11 -15.99 0.29
N GLY A 180 -0.93 -16.59 0.24
CA GLY A 180 -0.48 -17.34 -0.93
C GLY A 180 -1.36 -18.55 -1.23
N LEU A 181 -1.73 -19.29 -0.18
CA LEU A 181 -2.62 -20.44 -0.29
C LEU A 181 -4.02 -20.04 -0.76
N PHE A 182 -4.63 -19.02 -0.13
CA PHE A 182 -5.99 -18.59 -0.44
C PHE A 182 -6.12 -18.01 -1.85
N ALA A 183 -5.21 -17.10 -2.24
CA ALA A 183 -5.22 -16.50 -3.56
C ALA A 183 -5.02 -17.54 -4.69
N GLY A 184 -4.33 -18.65 -4.41
CA GLY A 184 -4.11 -19.74 -5.36
C GLY A 184 -5.24 -20.77 -5.42
N SER A 185 -5.85 -21.10 -4.28
CA SER A 185 -6.87 -22.14 -4.18
C SER A 185 -8.29 -21.66 -4.48
N ASP A 186 -8.61 -20.41 -4.12
CA ASP A 186 -9.93 -19.81 -4.32
C ASP A 186 -9.82 -18.31 -4.68
N PRO A 187 -9.52 -17.97 -5.95
CA PRO A 187 -9.41 -16.59 -6.39
C PRO A 187 -10.72 -15.78 -6.26
N GLU A 188 -11.88 -16.43 -6.37
CA GLU A 188 -13.19 -15.78 -6.23
C GLU A 188 -13.48 -15.45 -4.77
N GLY A 189 -13.23 -16.39 -3.86
CA GLY A 189 -13.30 -16.17 -2.42
C GLY A 189 -12.32 -15.10 -1.95
N TRP A 190 -11.09 -15.09 -2.48
CA TRP A 190 -10.09 -14.04 -2.21
C TRP A 190 -10.62 -12.65 -2.56
N ALA A 191 -11.14 -12.47 -3.78
CA ALA A 191 -11.71 -11.20 -4.21
C ALA A 191 -12.94 -10.81 -3.38
N GLY A 192 -13.79 -11.78 -3.03
CA GLY A 192 -14.97 -11.59 -2.19
C GLY A 192 -14.63 -11.16 -0.75
N ALA A 193 -13.61 -11.77 -0.14
CA ALA A 193 -13.14 -11.44 1.20
C ALA A 193 -12.57 -10.01 1.25
N HIS A 194 -11.75 -9.64 0.26
CA HIS A 194 -11.27 -8.26 0.11
C HIS A 194 -12.42 -7.25 -0.07
N ALA A 195 -13.42 -7.56 -0.88
CA ALA A 195 -14.57 -6.68 -1.09
C ALA A 195 -15.44 -6.51 0.18
N ARG A 196 -15.56 -7.55 1.01
CA ARG A 196 -16.26 -7.47 2.30
C ARG A 196 -15.47 -6.67 3.33
N ALA A 197 -14.15 -6.91 3.43
CA ALA A 197 -13.25 -6.14 4.28
C ALA A 197 -13.30 -4.65 3.93
N ALA A 198 -13.16 -4.31 2.65
CA ALA A 198 -13.18 -2.94 2.16
C ALA A 198 -14.46 -2.19 2.54
N ARG A 199 -15.62 -2.82 2.34
CA ARG A 199 -16.93 -2.22 2.70
C ARG A 199 -17.04 -1.91 4.18
N TRP A 200 -16.69 -2.87 5.03
CA TRP A 200 -16.72 -2.65 6.48
C TRP A 200 -15.76 -1.54 6.90
N LEU A 201 -14.54 -1.53 6.36
CA LEU A 201 -13.54 -0.50 6.65
C LEU A 201 -13.99 0.89 6.19
N GLU A 202 -14.60 1.00 5.00
CA GLU A 202 -15.19 2.25 4.50
C GLU A 202 -16.29 2.75 5.45
N GLU A 203 -17.18 1.87 5.91
CA GLU A 203 -18.26 2.20 6.86
C GLU A 203 -17.73 2.66 8.22
N GLN A 204 -16.61 2.12 8.69
CA GLN A 204 -15.94 2.54 9.92
C GLN A 204 -15.04 3.79 9.75
N GLY A 205 -14.90 4.31 8.52
CA GLY A 205 -14.08 5.49 8.23
C GLY A 205 -12.58 5.21 8.01
N PHE A 206 -12.17 3.94 7.91
CA PHE A 206 -10.79 3.55 7.56
C PHE A 206 -10.58 3.59 6.05
N VAL A 207 -10.59 4.80 5.48
CA VAL A 207 -10.54 5.05 4.03
C VAL A 207 -9.32 4.42 3.37
N GLU A 208 -8.14 4.54 3.98
CA GLU A 208 -6.91 3.99 3.38
C GLU A 208 -6.93 2.46 3.31
N ASP A 209 -7.25 1.81 4.43
CA ASP A 209 -7.34 0.36 4.49
C ASP A 209 -8.40 -0.15 3.49
N ALA A 210 -9.56 0.53 3.42
CA ALA A 210 -10.62 0.19 2.47
C ALA A 210 -10.15 0.26 1.00
N GLY A 211 -9.43 1.33 0.62
CA GLY A 211 -8.91 1.51 -0.72
C GLY A 211 -7.91 0.42 -1.12
N GLU A 212 -6.98 0.06 -0.23
CA GLU A 212 -6.04 -1.05 -0.47
C GLU A 212 -6.80 -2.37 -0.67
N HIS A 213 -7.81 -2.65 0.16
CA HIS A 213 -8.62 -3.85 0.01
C HIS A 213 -9.43 -3.88 -1.30
N TYR A 214 -10.02 -2.76 -1.74
CA TYR A 214 -10.71 -2.70 -3.03
C TYR A 214 -9.76 -2.99 -4.20
N LEU A 215 -8.53 -2.48 -4.15
CA LEU A 215 -7.53 -2.70 -5.19
C LEU A 215 -7.02 -4.15 -5.21
N GLU A 216 -6.70 -4.74 -4.06
CA GLU A 216 -6.30 -6.14 -3.93
C GLU A 216 -7.42 -7.10 -4.38
N GLY A 217 -8.66 -6.78 -4.04
CA GLY A 217 -9.86 -7.52 -4.45
C GLY A 217 -10.33 -7.24 -5.89
N ARG A 218 -9.60 -6.41 -6.65
CA ARG A 218 -9.91 -5.99 -8.03
C ARG A 218 -11.29 -5.32 -8.19
N GLN A 219 -11.80 -4.72 -7.13
CA GLN A 219 -13.04 -3.95 -7.11
C GLN A 219 -12.77 -2.50 -7.54
N TYR A 220 -12.29 -2.34 -8.77
CA TYR A 220 -11.79 -1.05 -9.25
C TYR A 220 -12.87 0.03 -9.31
N ALA A 221 -14.12 -0.34 -9.60
CA ALA A 221 -15.23 0.61 -9.62
C ALA A 221 -15.47 1.23 -8.23
N ASP A 222 -15.40 0.42 -7.17
CA ASP A 222 -15.52 0.86 -5.78
C ASP A 222 -14.31 1.68 -5.33
N ALA A 223 -13.09 1.24 -5.68
CA ALA A 223 -11.87 2.00 -5.41
C ALA A 223 -11.93 3.42 -6.02
N VAL A 224 -12.40 3.53 -7.26
CA VAL A 224 -12.56 4.84 -7.90
C VAL A 224 -13.65 5.67 -7.23
N ARG A 225 -14.80 5.09 -6.86
CA ARG A 225 -15.84 5.81 -6.10
C ARG A 225 -15.26 6.37 -4.80
N LEU A 226 -14.49 5.56 -4.07
CA LEU A 226 -13.86 5.96 -2.81
C LEU A 226 -12.88 7.12 -3.03
N ILE A 227 -12.03 7.03 -4.06
CA ILE A 227 -11.12 8.10 -4.46
C ILE A 227 -11.89 9.39 -4.77
N GLU A 228 -12.93 9.34 -5.60
CA GLU A 228 -13.74 10.51 -5.96
C GLU A 228 -14.35 11.19 -4.73
N ARG A 229 -14.89 10.37 -3.81
CA ARG A 229 -15.52 10.85 -2.59
C ARG A 229 -14.54 11.56 -1.65
N HIS A 230 -13.31 11.05 -1.54
CA HIS A 230 -12.28 11.56 -0.61
C HIS A 230 -11.20 12.38 -1.31
N LEU A 231 -11.37 12.72 -2.60
CA LEU A 231 -10.35 13.35 -3.42
C LEU A 231 -9.76 14.62 -2.79
N PRO A 232 -10.54 15.57 -2.24
CA PRO A 232 -9.98 16.78 -1.64
C PRO A 232 -9.07 16.49 -0.43
N GLU A 233 -9.41 15.50 0.40
CA GLU A 233 -8.63 15.10 1.58
C GLU A 233 -7.34 14.38 1.16
N LEU A 234 -7.47 13.44 0.21
CA LEU A 234 -6.36 12.66 -0.32
C LEU A 234 -5.31 13.55 -0.98
N ILE A 235 -5.74 14.57 -1.73
CA ILE A 235 -4.86 15.56 -2.36
C ILE A 235 -4.07 16.36 -1.31
N GLN A 236 -4.76 16.83 -0.27
CA GLN A 236 -4.15 17.75 0.71
C GLN A 236 -3.18 17.05 1.68
N SER A 237 -3.47 15.79 2.04
CA SER A 237 -2.80 15.14 3.18
C SER A 237 -2.21 13.75 2.88
N ARG A 238 -2.63 13.09 1.79
CA ARG A 238 -2.32 11.67 1.51
C ARG A 238 -1.94 11.44 0.04
N GLY A 239 -1.18 12.37 -0.53
CA GLY A 239 -0.81 12.35 -1.96
C GLY A 239 -0.06 11.08 -2.39
N THR A 240 0.77 10.50 -1.50
CA THR A 240 1.50 9.25 -1.77
C THR A 240 0.57 8.03 -1.85
N THR A 241 -0.41 7.93 -0.96
CA THR A 241 -1.46 6.90 -0.98
C THR A 241 -2.26 6.98 -2.28
N LEU A 242 -2.71 8.18 -2.64
CA LEU A 242 -3.48 8.39 -3.86
C LEU A 242 -2.66 8.05 -5.12
N SER A 243 -1.39 8.45 -5.18
CA SER A 243 -0.48 8.06 -6.28
C SER A 243 -0.36 6.55 -6.41
N ARG A 244 -0.14 5.84 -5.30
CA ARG A 244 -0.03 4.38 -5.30
C ARG A 244 -1.31 3.72 -5.82
N TRP A 245 -2.47 4.17 -5.37
CA TRP A 245 -3.75 3.59 -5.77
C TRP A 245 -4.02 3.78 -7.25
N VAL A 246 -3.80 4.99 -7.74
CA VAL A 246 -4.04 5.33 -9.13
C VAL A 246 -3.13 4.53 -10.07
N LEU A 247 -1.88 4.26 -9.70
CA LEU A 247 -0.97 3.41 -10.48
C LEU A 247 -1.39 1.93 -10.53
N ARG A 248 -2.26 1.48 -9.61
CA ARG A 248 -2.79 0.10 -9.57
C ARG A 248 -4.10 -0.08 -10.33
N LEU A 249 -4.75 1.02 -10.74
CA LEU A 249 -6.01 0.97 -11.47
C LEU A 249 -5.78 0.54 -12.93
N PRO A 250 -6.64 -0.32 -13.51
CA PRO A 250 -6.62 -0.60 -14.94
C PRO A 250 -6.80 0.66 -15.78
N GLU A 251 -6.24 0.63 -16.99
CA GLU A 251 -6.42 1.72 -17.94
C GLU A 251 -7.92 1.99 -18.20
N GLY A 252 -8.30 3.27 -18.21
CA GLY A 252 -9.69 3.68 -18.44
C GLY A 252 -10.60 3.62 -17.20
N SER A 253 -10.15 3.14 -16.05
CA SER A 253 -10.97 3.09 -14.82
C SER A 253 -11.49 4.47 -14.36
N LEU A 254 -10.77 5.53 -14.73
CA LEU A 254 -11.09 6.91 -14.43
C LEU A 254 -11.74 7.65 -15.61
N ALA A 255 -11.96 7.00 -16.75
CA ALA A 255 -12.53 7.66 -17.91
C ALA A 255 -13.95 8.15 -17.63
N GLY A 256 -14.23 9.41 -17.98
CA GLY A 256 -15.55 10.02 -17.77
C GLY A 256 -15.80 10.48 -16.32
N ARG A 257 -14.76 10.46 -15.48
CA ARG A 257 -14.77 10.96 -14.10
C ARG A 257 -13.82 12.15 -13.98
N PRO A 258 -14.26 13.37 -14.33
CA PRO A 258 -13.34 14.42 -14.75
C PRO A 258 -12.31 14.81 -13.69
N MET A 259 -12.74 14.96 -12.43
CA MET A 259 -11.84 15.36 -11.34
C MET A 259 -10.79 14.29 -11.01
N ALA A 260 -11.19 13.02 -10.94
CA ALA A 260 -10.27 11.92 -10.66
C ALA A 260 -9.33 11.66 -11.85
N GLU A 261 -9.84 11.76 -13.08
CA GLU A 261 -9.06 11.64 -14.30
C GLU A 261 -8.00 12.73 -14.42
N MET A 262 -8.33 14.00 -14.15
CA MET A 262 -7.35 15.09 -14.11
C MET A 262 -6.24 14.85 -13.09
N PHE A 263 -6.60 14.40 -11.90
CA PHE A 263 -5.62 14.14 -10.86
C PHE A 263 -4.67 13.00 -11.26
N TYR A 264 -5.20 11.93 -11.87
CA TYR A 264 -4.36 10.87 -12.43
C TYR A 264 -3.41 11.38 -13.51
N LEU A 265 -3.91 12.17 -14.46
CA LEU A 265 -3.08 12.72 -15.52
C LEU A 265 -1.97 13.61 -14.95
N LEU A 266 -2.27 14.43 -13.95
CA LEU A 266 -1.27 15.23 -13.24
C LEU A 266 -0.18 14.36 -12.59
N LEU A 267 -0.56 13.30 -11.89
CA LEU A 267 0.40 12.36 -11.27
C LEU A 267 1.26 11.65 -12.32
N LEU A 268 0.65 11.23 -13.42
CA LEU A 268 1.34 10.55 -14.52
C LEU A 268 2.35 11.47 -15.21
N THR A 269 2.02 12.76 -15.36
CA THR A 269 2.96 13.78 -15.85
C THR A 269 4.17 13.90 -14.92
N GLY A 270 3.98 13.81 -13.60
CA GLY A 270 5.05 13.85 -12.61
C GLY A 270 5.85 12.56 -12.42
N SER A 271 5.42 11.42 -12.98
CA SER A 271 6.08 10.11 -12.78
C SER A 271 7.23 9.82 -13.75
N GLY A 272 7.61 10.79 -14.58
CA GLY A 272 8.67 10.65 -15.59
C GLY A 272 8.25 9.93 -16.88
N GLN A 273 7.04 9.38 -16.95
CA GLN A 273 6.50 8.71 -18.16
C GLN A 273 5.88 9.72 -19.14
N LYS A 274 6.70 10.65 -19.63
CA LYS A 274 6.27 11.85 -20.38
C LYS A 274 5.41 11.53 -21.62
N GLU A 275 5.80 10.53 -22.41
CA GLU A 275 5.09 10.13 -23.63
C GLU A 275 3.74 9.47 -23.33
N THR A 276 3.69 8.61 -22.30
CA THR A 276 2.46 7.96 -21.85
C THR A 276 1.48 8.99 -21.29
N ALA A 277 1.99 9.98 -20.53
CA ALA A 277 1.20 11.10 -20.04
C ALA A 277 0.60 11.91 -21.20
N ALA A 278 1.42 12.31 -22.17
CA ALA A 278 1.00 13.09 -23.34
C ALA A 278 -0.11 12.39 -24.13
N ARG A 279 0.05 11.10 -24.42
CA ARG A 279 -0.96 10.31 -25.13
C ARG A 279 -2.29 10.29 -24.39
N LYS A 280 -2.27 10.01 -23.08
CA LYS A 280 -3.50 9.91 -22.27
C LYS A 280 -4.17 11.27 -22.08
N ILE A 281 -3.40 12.35 -21.94
CA ILE A 281 -3.93 13.71 -21.92
C ILE A 281 -4.65 14.01 -23.24
N GLY A 282 -4.04 13.67 -24.39
CA GLY A 282 -4.67 13.84 -25.70
C GLY A 282 -5.97 13.04 -25.87
N GLU A 283 -6.02 11.80 -25.39
CA GLU A 283 -7.24 10.98 -25.39
C GLU A 283 -8.35 11.59 -24.52
N ALA A 284 -8.00 12.09 -23.32
CA ALA A 284 -8.95 12.76 -22.45
C ALA A 284 -9.46 14.07 -23.10
N LEU A 285 -8.55 14.85 -23.69
CA LEU A 285 -8.89 16.09 -24.39
C LEU A 285 -9.92 15.83 -25.50
N ALA A 286 -9.65 14.88 -26.39
CA ALA A 286 -10.57 14.53 -27.47
C ALA A 286 -11.94 14.06 -26.95
N ARG A 287 -11.97 13.29 -25.85
CA ARG A 287 -13.23 12.85 -25.21
C ARG A 287 -14.03 14.02 -24.67
N TYR A 288 -13.42 14.92 -23.90
CA TYR A 288 -14.15 16.05 -23.30
C TYR A 288 -14.50 17.15 -24.30
N GLU A 289 -13.71 17.33 -25.36
CA GLU A 289 -14.09 18.19 -26.50
C GLU A 289 -15.38 17.68 -27.16
N ALA A 290 -15.50 16.37 -27.38
CA ALA A 290 -16.72 15.77 -27.95
C ALA A 290 -17.96 15.90 -27.04
N LEU A 291 -17.77 16.17 -25.74
CA LEU A 291 -18.84 16.38 -24.76
C LEU A 291 -19.27 17.85 -24.63
N GLN A 292 -18.74 18.75 -25.46
CA GLN A 292 -19.16 20.15 -25.48
C GLN A 292 -20.66 20.26 -25.78
N GLY A 293 -21.39 20.99 -24.92
CA GLY A 293 -22.84 21.15 -25.02
C GLY A 293 -23.68 19.97 -24.51
N ALA A 294 -23.06 18.82 -24.22
CA ALA A 294 -23.70 17.69 -23.53
C ALA A 294 -23.48 17.73 -21.99
N MET A 295 -22.50 18.51 -21.54
CA MET A 295 -22.21 18.77 -20.13
C MET A 295 -22.59 20.21 -19.75
N ASP A 296 -22.77 20.45 -18.45
CA ASP A 296 -22.88 21.80 -17.91
C ASP A 296 -21.69 22.66 -18.36
N GLU A 297 -21.96 23.89 -18.82
CA GLU A 297 -20.94 24.74 -19.45
C GLU A 297 -19.83 25.10 -18.45
N SER A 298 -20.18 25.41 -17.20
CA SER A 298 -19.20 25.74 -16.16
C SER A 298 -18.32 24.53 -15.84
N ALA A 299 -18.93 23.35 -15.70
CA ALA A 299 -18.19 22.10 -15.49
C ALA A 299 -17.28 21.78 -16.68
N TRP A 300 -17.78 21.89 -17.92
CA TRP A 300 -17.01 21.63 -19.13
C TRP A 300 -15.82 22.59 -19.26
N ARG A 301 -16.04 23.90 -19.05
CA ARG A 301 -14.95 24.90 -19.04
C ARG A 301 -13.94 24.56 -17.97
N SER A 302 -14.40 24.14 -16.79
CA SER A 302 -13.56 23.67 -15.68
C SER A 302 -12.72 22.45 -16.07
N VAL A 303 -13.25 21.54 -16.87
CA VAL A 303 -12.52 20.36 -17.32
C VAL A 303 -11.48 20.70 -18.37
N MET A 304 -11.89 21.45 -19.37
CA MET A 304 -11.08 21.78 -20.52
C MET A 304 -9.88 22.66 -20.17
N GLY A 305 -10.02 23.66 -19.29
CA GLY A 305 -8.85 24.46 -18.93
C GLY A 305 -7.80 23.69 -18.13
N ASN A 306 -8.20 22.74 -17.27
CA ASN A 306 -7.24 21.86 -16.60
C ASN A 306 -6.52 20.94 -17.61
N LEU A 307 -7.26 20.38 -18.60
CA LEU A 307 -6.65 19.55 -19.65
C LEU A 307 -5.75 20.33 -20.60
N TYR A 308 -6.09 21.57 -20.93
CA TYR A 308 -5.21 22.46 -21.69
C TYR A 308 -3.96 22.81 -20.89
N PHE A 309 -4.09 23.09 -19.59
CA PHE A 309 -2.92 23.31 -18.73
C PHE A 309 -2.00 22.08 -18.71
N LEU A 310 -2.54 20.88 -18.47
CA LEU A 310 -1.77 19.63 -18.49
C LEU A 310 -1.16 19.35 -19.87
N SER A 311 -1.88 19.64 -20.95
CA SER A 311 -1.34 19.56 -22.33
C SER A 311 -0.15 20.49 -22.51
N GLY A 312 -0.24 21.73 -22.01
CA GLY A 312 0.87 22.68 -22.04
C GLY A 312 2.11 22.20 -21.28
N VAL A 313 1.91 21.68 -20.05
CA VAL A 313 2.99 21.06 -19.26
C VAL A 313 3.59 19.85 -19.99
N SER A 314 2.75 19.00 -20.58
CA SER A 314 3.20 17.83 -21.34
C SER A 314 4.02 18.21 -22.57
N CYS A 315 3.59 19.22 -23.33
CA CYS A 315 4.36 19.77 -24.46
C CYS A 315 5.70 20.33 -23.99
N TYR A 316 5.74 21.01 -22.83
CA TYR A 316 6.98 21.52 -22.26
C TYR A 316 7.95 20.39 -21.94
N LEU A 317 7.47 19.32 -21.29
CA LEU A 317 8.28 18.16 -20.96
C LEU A 317 8.79 17.42 -22.22
N LEU A 318 8.03 17.43 -23.30
CA LEU A 318 8.40 16.89 -24.61
C LEU A 318 9.17 17.87 -25.51
N LYS A 319 9.50 19.07 -25.01
CA LYS A 319 10.21 20.15 -25.73
C LYS A 319 9.49 20.68 -26.98
N ASP A 320 8.15 20.60 -27.01
CA ASP A 320 7.29 21.17 -28.05
C ASP A 320 6.81 22.58 -27.65
N LEU A 321 7.64 23.60 -27.91
CA LEU A 321 7.33 24.99 -27.52
C LEU A 321 6.12 25.60 -28.24
N ALA A 322 5.84 25.17 -29.48
CA ALA A 322 4.66 25.60 -30.21
C ALA A 322 3.39 25.09 -29.53
N GLY A 323 3.39 23.81 -29.12
CA GLY A 323 2.33 23.21 -28.32
C GLY A 323 2.15 23.88 -26.96
N VAL A 324 3.25 24.19 -26.25
CA VAL A 324 3.21 24.93 -24.96
C VAL A 324 2.45 26.24 -25.13
N SER A 325 2.84 27.04 -26.12
CA SER A 325 2.23 28.36 -26.33
C SER A 325 0.74 28.24 -26.66
N ARG A 326 0.38 27.32 -27.55
CA ARG A 326 -1.01 27.07 -27.94
C ARG A 326 -1.87 26.67 -26.74
N TYR A 327 -1.43 25.70 -25.96
CA TYR A 327 -2.25 25.14 -24.90
C TYR A 327 -2.37 26.04 -23.67
N PHE A 328 -1.32 26.78 -23.30
CA PHE A 328 -1.44 27.77 -22.23
C PHE A 328 -2.34 28.95 -22.61
N GLU A 329 -2.30 29.40 -23.86
CA GLU A 329 -3.24 30.43 -24.35
C GLU A 329 -4.71 29.94 -24.29
N LEU A 330 -4.95 28.67 -24.64
CA LEU A 330 -6.29 28.06 -24.52
C LEU A 330 -6.72 27.89 -23.05
N ALA A 331 -5.79 27.50 -22.17
CA ALA A 331 -6.07 27.38 -20.74
C ALA A 331 -6.45 28.74 -20.13
N GLU A 332 -5.71 29.81 -20.43
CA GLU A 332 -5.96 31.16 -19.90
C GLU A 332 -7.32 31.72 -20.34
N ARG A 333 -7.76 31.44 -21.58
CA ARG A 333 -9.09 31.85 -22.08
C ARG A 333 -10.25 31.17 -21.36
N LEU A 334 -10.06 29.95 -20.88
CA LEU A 334 -11.10 29.18 -20.19
C LEU A 334 -11.02 29.29 -18.67
N PHE A 335 -9.88 29.75 -18.12
CA PHE A 335 -9.57 29.69 -16.69
C PHE A 335 -8.78 30.90 -16.17
N PRO A 336 -9.45 32.00 -15.81
CA PRO A 336 -8.79 33.09 -15.08
C PRO A 336 -8.51 32.76 -13.60
N GLU A 337 -9.27 31.83 -12.99
CA GLU A 337 -9.28 31.58 -11.53
C GLU A 337 -9.23 30.08 -11.14
N ALA A 338 -8.16 29.36 -11.52
CA ALA A 338 -8.04 27.92 -11.26
C ALA A 338 -7.95 27.54 -9.77
N ARG A 339 -9.11 27.15 -9.19
CA ARG A 339 -9.24 26.72 -7.79
C ARG A 339 -8.53 25.39 -7.48
N MET A 340 -8.52 24.44 -8.43
CA MET A 340 -7.85 23.13 -8.27
C MET A 340 -6.32 23.29 -8.17
N LEU A 341 -5.74 24.14 -9.01
CA LEU A 341 -4.30 24.42 -9.01
C LEU A 341 -3.83 25.23 -7.79
N ARG A 342 -4.72 26.00 -7.13
CA ARG A 342 -4.43 26.58 -5.81
C ARG A 342 -4.44 25.55 -4.68
N SER A 343 -5.32 24.55 -4.75
CA SER A 343 -5.35 23.48 -3.73
C SER A 343 -4.23 22.45 -3.93
N VAL A 344 -3.82 22.22 -5.18
CA VAL A 344 -2.59 21.49 -5.54
C VAL A 344 -1.45 22.50 -5.74
N SER A 345 -1.40 23.53 -4.88
CA SER A 345 -0.20 24.36 -4.77
C SER A 345 0.97 23.39 -4.68
N PHE A 346 1.98 23.62 -5.52
CA PHE A 346 3.27 22.93 -5.62
C PHE A 346 4.01 22.93 -4.27
N ASN A 347 3.42 22.32 -3.25
CA ASN A 347 3.84 22.41 -1.86
C ASN A 347 4.64 21.19 -1.43
N ASN A 348 5.11 20.40 -2.39
CA ASN A 348 6.22 19.49 -2.22
C ASN A 348 7.17 19.67 -3.41
N ASN A 349 8.42 19.98 -3.09
CA ASN A 349 9.58 20.21 -3.96
C ASN A 349 9.97 18.98 -4.82
N HIS A 350 9.03 18.31 -5.48
CA HIS A 350 9.31 17.03 -6.16
C HIS A 350 8.72 16.88 -7.55
N VAL A 351 7.88 17.80 -8.05
CA VAL A 351 7.21 17.58 -9.35
C VAL A 351 7.97 18.21 -10.54
N LEU A 352 8.82 19.23 -10.32
CA LEU A 352 9.54 19.94 -11.39
C LEU A 352 11.00 20.29 -11.04
N ASP A 353 11.57 19.68 -9.99
CA ASP A 353 12.89 20.03 -9.42
C ASP A 353 14.10 19.56 -10.27
N GLU A 354 13.89 19.08 -11.50
CA GLU A 354 14.99 18.55 -12.34
C GLU A 354 15.69 19.59 -13.24
N PHE A 355 15.23 20.85 -13.28
CA PHE A 355 15.75 21.83 -14.25
C PHE A 355 16.31 23.09 -13.59
N ASP A 356 17.63 23.09 -13.35
CA ASP A 356 18.37 24.29 -12.92
C ASP A 356 18.52 25.35 -14.04
N ASP A 357 18.33 24.95 -15.31
CA ASP A 357 18.34 25.85 -16.48
C ASP A 357 17.31 25.41 -17.53
N HIS A 358 16.17 26.11 -17.58
CA HIS A 358 15.09 25.87 -18.54
C HIS A 358 15.52 26.05 -20.00
N LEU A 359 16.47 26.93 -20.29
CA LEU A 359 16.98 27.17 -21.66
C LEU A 359 17.94 26.05 -22.07
N GLY A 360 18.81 25.64 -21.14
CA GLY A 360 19.65 24.45 -21.31
C GLY A 360 18.85 23.15 -21.50
N TYR A 361 17.68 23.03 -20.84
CA TYR A 361 16.79 21.88 -21.02
C TYR A 361 16.20 21.79 -22.43
N LEU A 362 15.75 22.90 -23.00
CA LEU A 362 15.06 22.93 -24.29
C LEU A 362 16.02 22.62 -25.46
N ASN A 363 17.29 23.03 -25.35
CA ASN A 363 18.34 22.80 -26.35
C ASN A 363 17.96 23.19 -27.79
N ASP A 364 16.99 24.10 -27.95
CA ASP A 364 16.55 24.73 -29.19
C ASP A 364 16.30 26.23 -28.93
N TYR A 365 17.38 27.00 -29.03
CA TYR A 365 17.39 28.43 -28.71
C TYR A 365 16.56 29.28 -29.70
N HIS A 366 16.36 28.81 -30.93
CA HIS A 366 15.56 29.53 -31.92
C HIS A 366 14.08 29.44 -31.56
N ALA A 367 13.60 28.23 -31.28
CA ALA A 367 12.23 28.01 -30.82
C ALA A 367 11.97 28.72 -29.48
N ALA A 368 12.95 28.78 -28.58
CA ALA A 368 12.86 29.53 -27.32
C ALA A 368 12.72 31.04 -27.55
N SER A 369 13.46 31.62 -28.51
CA SER A 369 13.34 33.04 -28.88
C SER A 369 11.95 33.37 -29.40
N GLU A 370 11.44 32.59 -30.36
CA GLU A 370 10.10 32.81 -30.92
C GLU A 370 9.00 32.69 -29.86
N PHE A 371 9.14 31.72 -28.95
CA PHE A 371 8.23 31.56 -27.81
C PHE A 371 8.24 32.80 -26.91
N MET A 372 9.42 33.29 -26.54
CA MET A 372 9.59 34.47 -25.68
C MET A 372 9.04 35.74 -26.33
N ASP A 373 9.30 35.96 -27.62
CA ASP A 373 8.81 37.13 -28.36
C ASP A 373 7.27 37.16 -28.40
N LYS A 374 6.63 36.00 -28.62
CA LYS A 374 5.17 35.90 -28.57
C LYS A 374 4.62 36.25 -27.18
N TRP A 375 5.19 35.69 -26.11
CA TRP A 375 4.66 35.93 -24.75
C TRP A 375 4.97 37.32 -24.21
N LEU A 376 6.06 37.97 -24.65
CA LEU A 376 6.31 39.39 -24.37
C LEU A 376 5.22 40.29 -24.97
N ASP A 377 4.73 39.99 -26.18
CA ASP A 377 3.61 40.72 -26.79
C ASP A 377 2.27 40.46 -26.06
N VAL A 378 2.01 39.21 -25.65
CA VAL A 378 0.82 38.84 -24.88
C VAL A 378 0.81 39.50 -23.50
N TRP A 379 1.89 39.37 -22.73
CA TRP A 379 2.01 39.98 -21.40
C TRP A 379 2.10 41.51 -21.45
N GLY A 380 2.71 42.08 -22.50
CA GLY A 380 2.72 43.52 -22.73
C GLY A 380 1.32 44.12 -22.94
N LYS A 381 0.35 43.31 -23.38
CA LYS A 381 -1.07 43.70 -23.50
C LYS A 381 -1.86 43.53 -22.20
N ILE A 382 -1.47 42.58 -21.34
CA ILE A 382 -2.16 42.25 -20.07
C ILE A 382 -1.66 43.14 -18.91
N TRP A 383 -0.37 43.45 -18.88
CA TRP A 383 0.24 44.44 -17.99
C TRP A 383 0.78 45.61 -18.81
N PRO A 384 -0.07 46.58 -19.20
CA PRO A 384 0.45 47.84 -19.73
C PRO A 384 1.36 48.42 -18.65
N THR A 385 2.64 48.52 -18.98
CA THR A 385 3.67 49.13 -18.15
C THR A 385 3.11 50.38 -17.50
N ARG A 386 3.02 50.40 -16.16
CA ARG A 386 2.88 51.64 -15.40
C ARG A 386 4.11 52.47 -15.69
N SER A 387 4.04 53.22 -16.77
CA SER A 387 4.99 54.23 -17.19
C SER A 387 4.81 55.46 -16.30
N SER A 388 5.20 55.34 -15.03
CA SER A 388 5.51 56.49 -14.19
C SER A 388 6.35 56.08 -12.98
N CYS A 389 7.67 56.04 -13.17
CA CYS A 389 8.59 56.71 -12.26
C CYS A 389 9.80 57.13 -13.09
N ARG A 390 10.05 58.43 -13.08
CA ARG A 390 11.20 59.11 -13.68
C ARG A 390 12.49 58.73 -12.97
#